data_AF-A0AB37W8M9-F1
#
_entry.id   AF-A0AB37W8M9-F1
#
_cell.length_a   1.000
_cell.length_b   1.000
_cell.length_c   1.000
_cell.angle_alpha   90.00
_cell.angle_beta   90.00
_cell.angle_gamma   90.00
#
_symmetry.space_group_name_H-M   'P 1'
#
loop_
_entity.id
_entity.type
_entity.pdbx_description
1 polymer ?
#
loop_
_entity_poly.entity_id
_entity_poly.type
_entity_poly.pdbx_seq_one_letter_code
_entity_poly.pdbx_strand_id
1 'polypeptide(L)'
;MREPFPSSVYWVNAYVQFIITREQLENQLPSRATTVSNDFGNMALYTIFLAFALLSPLANALPNTLSALQTITTETWQIPRLDMHMMSIGTGIPGNPPWPEDSEFDSTIDFDVMVPAATGLAKWNCQGAMANGTITERLIGCVRYEEDGEGGLMFGMQKYDGLGERRAELSFSLWLYRNRQDGDLFVSTYSGHTAITANDAKEPTSYLTCLQGKPYDGLRCKIKSYLSVNKELVIEGSAA
;
A
#
# COMPACT_ATOMS: atom_id res chain seq x y z
N MET A 1 -12.11 46.21 13.72
CA MET A 1 -11.32 46.83 12.64
C MET A 1 -10.46 45.73 12.05
N ARG A 2 -10.69 45.38 10.78
CA ARG A 2 -10.00 44.30 10.07
C ARG A 2 -8.80 44.89 9.36
N GLU A 3 -7.60 44.38 9.63
CA GLU A 3 -6.43 44.63 8.79
C GLU A 3 -6.29 43.54 7.72
N PRO A 4 -6.00 43.89 6.46
CA PRO A 4 -5.75 42.91 5.41
C PRO A 4 -4.27 42.54 5.40
N PHE A 5 -3.94 41.25 5.56
CA PHE A 5 -2.60 40.75 5.31
C PHE A 5 -2.39 40.42 3.83
N PRO A 6 -1.21 40.75 3.26
CA PRO A 6 -0.94 40.67 1.85
C PRO A 6 -0.58 39.25 1.40
N SER A 7 -0.99 38.98 0.16
CA SER A 7 -0.63 37.85 -0.67
C SER A 7 0.85 37.87 -1.10
N SER A 8 1.33 36.68 -1.48
CA SER A 8 2.49 36.38 -2.32
C SER A 8 3.89 36.49 -1.69
N VAL A 9 4.47 35.34 -1.36
CA VAL A 9 5.93 35.14 -1.35
C VAL A 9 6.26 33.94 -2.22
N TYR A 10 7.09 34.22 -3.21
CA TYR A 10 7.63 33.33 -4.23
C TYR A 10 8.51 32.24 -3.60
N TRP A 11 8.27 30.98 -3.95
CA TRP A 11 9.28 29.93 -3.79
C TRP A 11 10.00 29.72 -5.11
N VAL A 12 11.30 30.01 -5.09
CA VAL A 12 12.23 29.83 -6.19
C VAL A 12 12.56 28.33 -6.29
N ASN A 13 12.18 27.71 -7.40
CA ASN A 13 12.58 26.36 -7.78
C ASN A 13 14.09 26.31 -8.03
N ALA A 14 14.82 25.59 -7.17
CA ALA A 14 16.19 25.18 -7.45
C ALA A 14 16.15 23.85 -8.21
N TYR A 15 16.32 23.92 -9.53
CA TYR A 15 16.60 22.77 -10.38
C TYR A 15 18.01 22.25 -10.05
N VAL A 16 18.11 21.05 -9.44
CA VAL A 16 19.35 20.27 -9.42
C VAL A 16 19.12 19.05 -10.30
N GLN A 17 19.66 19.12 -11.51
CA GLN A 17 19.57 18.10 -12.53
C GLN A 17 20.69 17.08 -12.31
N PHE A 18 20.38 15.94 -11.68
CA PHE A 18 21.30 14.80 -11.63
C PHE A 18 21.17 13.99 -12.92
N ILE A 19 22.09 14.24 -13.85
CA ILE A 19 22.34 13.35 -14.99
C ILE A 19 23.18 12.17 -14.46
N ILE A 20 22.54 11.04 -14.19
CA ILE A 20 23.26 9.77 -14.00
C ILE A 20 23.43 9.15 -15.39
N THR A 21 24.64 9.24 -15.93
CA THR A 21 25.03 8.56 -17.17
C THR A 21 25.09 7.05 -16.95
N ARG A 22 24.65 6.29 -17.96
CA ARG A 22 24.48 4.83 -18.01
C ARG A 22 25.80 4.03 -17.99
N GLU A 23 26.90 4.63 -17.55
CA GLU A 23 28.28 4.12 -17.70
C GLU A 23 28.91 3.55 -16.41
N GLN A 24 28.15 3.47 -15.30
CA GLN A 24 28.69 3.09 -13.98
C GLN A 24 28.15 1.76 -13.40
N LEU A 25 27.47 0.92 -14.18
CA LEU A 25 26.88 -0.34 -13.67
C LEU A 25 27.30 -1.60 -14.44
N GLU A 26 28.53 -1.61 -14.96
CA GLU A 26 29.11 -2.77 -15.67
C GLU A 26 30.41 -3.30 -15.07
N ASN A 27 30.66 -3.07 -13.77
CA ASN A 27 31.84 -3.60 -13.09
C ASN A 27 31.51 -4.07 -11.68
N GLN A 28 30.84 -5.23 -11.53
CA GLN A 28 31.06 -6.16 -10.40
C GLN A 28 30.62 -7.59 -10.79
N LEU A 29 31.51 -8.31 -11.45
CA LEU A 29 31.47 -9.77 -11.60
C LEU A 29 32.61 -10.36 -10.76
N PRO A 30 32.34 -11.04 -9.63
CA PRO A 30 33.37 -11.83 -8.97
C PRO A 30 33.60 -13.15 -9.69
N SER A 31 34.87 -13.35 -10.02
CA SER A 31 35.52 -14.53 -10.59
C SER A 31 35.39 -15.78 -9.70
N ARG A 32 34.90 -16.88 -10.31
CA ARG A 32 35.47 -18.25 -10.34
C ARG A 32 36.18 -18.80 -9.08
N ALA A 33 35.62 -19.89 -8.51
CA ALA A 33 36.38 -20.95 -7.82
C ALA A 33 35.59 -22.28 -7.88
N THR A 34 36.00 -23.22 -8.75
CA THR A 34 36.73 -24.47 -8.43
C THR A 34 35.82 -25.62 -7.99
N THR A 35 35.38 -26.41 -8.97
CA THR A 35 34.80 -27.75 -8.80
C THR A 35 35.89 -28.78 -8.49
N VAL A 36 35.74 -29.50 -7.38
CA VAL A 36 36.55 -30.70 -7.05
C VAL A 36 35.73 -31.93 -7.45
N SER A 37 36.27 -32.68 -8.42
CA SER A 37 35.80 -33.99 -8.83
C SER A 37 36.35 -35.07 -7.90
N ASN A 38 35.49 -35.96 -7.39
CA ASN A 38 35.91 -37.26 -6.89
C ASN A 38 35.19 -38.34 -7.71
N ASP A 39 35.98 -39.01 -8.55
CA ASP A 39 35.69 -40.30 -9.16
C ASP A 39 35.57 -41.38 -8.08
N PHE A 40 34.55 -42.22 -8.15
CA PHE A 40 34.66 -43.63 -7.80
C PHE A 40 33.68 -44.42 -8.66
N GLY A 41 34.23 -45.23 -9.56
CA GLY A 41 33.49 -46.04 -10.49
C GLY A 41 32.75 -47.21 -9.84
N ASN A 42 31.78 -47.75 -10.58
CA ASN A 42 31.66 -49.18 -10.71
C ASN A 42 30.91 -49.54 -11.99
N MET A 43 31.58 -50.39 -12.79
CA MET A 43 31.06 -51.06 -13.97
C MET A 43 29.90 -51.99 -13.60
N ALA A 44 28.83 -51.94 -14.38
CA ALA A 44 28.03 -53.13 -14.64
C ALA A 44 27.41 -53.03 -16.04
N LEU A 45 28.05 -53.76 -16.96
CA LEU A 45 27.50 -54.20 -18.24
C LEU A 45 26.11 -54.83 -18.05
N TYR A 46 25.15 -54.51 -18.91
CA TYR A 46 24.31 -55.54 -19.55
C TYR A 46 23.75 -55.02 -20.88
N THR A 47 24.02 -55.83 -21.90
CA THR A 47 23.74 -55.66 -23.32
C THR A 47 22.38 -56.24 -23.72
N ILE A 48 21.71 -55.51 -24.62
CA ILE A 48 20.88 -55.98 -25.77
C ILE A 48 19.53 -56.63 -25.43
N PHE A 49 18.42 -56.09 -25.97
CA PHE A 49 17.46 -56.86 -26.80
C PHE A 49 16.47 -55.94 -27.56
N LEU A 50 16.56 -56.04 -28.88
CA LEU A 50 15.52 -56.00 -29.92
C LEU A 50 14.61 -54.78 -30.15
N ALA A 51 14.83 -54.21 -31.34
CA ALA A 51 13.85 -53.56 -32.20
C ALA A 51 12.60 -54.43 -32.43
N PHE A 52 11.42 -53.82 -32.47
CA PHE A 52 10.54 -53.78 -33.66
C PHE A 52 9.23 -53.04 -33.35
N ALA A 53 8.85 -52.18 -34.29
CA ALA A 53 7.48 -51.75 -34.60
C ALA A 53 6.64 -51.10 -33.48
N LEU A 54 6.34 -49.82 -33.66
CA LEU A 54 5.01 -49.38 -34.10
C LEU A 54 5.08 -47.89 -34.50
N LEU A 55 4.81 -47.65 -35.78
CA LEU A 55 4.58 -46.31 -36.32
C LEU A 55 3.41 -45.68 -35.56
N SER A 56 3.72 -44.78 -34.62
CA SER A 56 2.72 -43.86 -34.09
C SER A 56 2.58 -42.70 -35.08
N PRO A 57 1.37 -42.35 -35.54
CA PRO A 57 1.18 -41.15 -36.32
C PRO A 57 1.59 -39.97 -35.45
N LEU A 58 2.62 -39.24 -35.88
CA LEU A 58 2.92 -37.88 -35.44
C LEU A 58 1.75 -36.99 -35.86
N ALA A 59 0.65 -37.06 -35.11
CA ALA A 59 -0.35 -36.02 -35.10
C ALA A 59 0.33 -34.79 -34.49
N ASN A 60 0.86 -33.92 -35.36
CA ASN A 60 1.22 -32.56 -35.02
C ASN A 60 -0.07 -31.82 -34.67
N ALA A 61 -0.62 -32.09 -33.48
CA ALA A 61 -1.56 -31.18 -32.86
C ALA A 61 -0.75 -29.93 -32.52
N LEU A 62 -0.83 -28.92 -33.38
CA LEU A 62 -0.39 -27.58 -33.00
C LEU A 62 -1.11 -27.25 -31.70
N PRO A 63 -0.40 -26.97 -30.60
CA PRO A 63 -1.05 -26.43 -29.43
C PRO A 63 -1.55 -25.04 -29.85
N ASN A 64 -2.86 -24.92 -30.08
CA ASN A 64 -3.55 -23.64 -30.06
C ASN A 64 -3.49 -23.12 -28.62
N THR A 65 -2.31 -22.72 -28.16
CA THR A 65 -2.18 -21.81 -27.03
C THR A 65 -2.60 -20.44 -27.54
N LEU A 66 -3.90 -20.27 -27.76
CA LEU A 66 -4.50 -18.97 -27.51
C LEU A 66 -4.16 -18.67 -26.06
N SER A 67 -3.14 -17.84 -25.85
CA SER A 67 -2.88 -17.23 -24.54
C SER A 67 -4.20 -16.59 -24.14
N ALA A 68 -4.94 -17.27 -23.27
CA ALA A 68 -6.05 -16.67 -22.58
C ALA A 68 -5.46 -15.43 -21.93
N LEU A 69 -5.83 -14.25 -22.43
CA LEU A 69 -5.57 -12.99 -21.77
C LEU A 69 -6.17 -13.15 -20.37
N GLN A 70 -5.33 -13.47 -19.39
CA GLN A 70 -5.73 -13.51 -17.99
C GLN A 70 -6.01 -12.06 -17.62
N THR A 71 -7.28 -11.68 -17.71
CA THR A 71 -7.75 -10.42 -17.18
C THR A 71 -7.52 -10.48 -15.68
N ILE A 72 -6.58 -9.69 -15.17
CA ILE A 72 -6.30 -9.60 -13.74
C ILE A 72 -7.52 -8.94 -13.11
N THR A 73 -8.36 -9.73 -12.44
CA THR A 73 -9.59 -9.25 -11.79
C THR A 73 -9.33 -8.76 -10.36
N THR A 74 -8.18 -9.10 -9.77
CA THR A 74 -7.84 -8.76 -8.40
C THR A 74 -6.40 -8.24 -8.26
N GLU A 75 -6.21 -7.34 -7.31
CA GLU A 75 -4.91 -6.80 -6.90
C GLU A 75 -4.79 -6.83 -5.38
N THR A 76 -3.55 -6.81 -4.89
CA THR A 76 -3.25 -6.75 -3.46
C THR A 76 -2.46 -5.48 -3.19
N TRP A 77 -2.97 -4.65 -2.27
CA TRP A 77 -2.36 -3.38 -1.87
C TRP A 77 -1.87 -3.47 -0.43
N GLN A 78 -0.58 -3.21 -0.22
CA GLN A 78 0.03 -3.29 1.11
C GLN A 78 0.16 -1.90 1.72
N ILE A 79 -0.15 -1.75 3.00
CA ILE A 79 -0.02 -0.48 3.74
C ILE A 79 1.08 -0.65 4.80
N PRO A 80 2.36 -0.41 4.44
CA PRO A 80 3.48 -0.65 5.36
C PRO A 80 3.61 0.40 6.46
N ARG A 81 3.03 1.59 6.26
CA ARG A 81 3.01 2.71 7.20
C ARG A 81 1.63 3.36 7.16
N LEU A 82 1.08 3.67 8.33
CA LEU A 82 -0.12 4.49 8.52
C LEU A 82 0.04 5.21 9.85
N ASP A 83 0.04 6.53 9.80
CA ASP A 83 0.08 7.45 10.92
C ASP A 83 -1.21 8.29 10.92
N MET A 84 -1.84 8.44 12.09
CA MET A 84 -2.96 9.36 12.27
C MET A 84 -2.73 10.25 13.48
N HIS A 85 -3.26 11.46 13.40
CA HIS A 85 -3.32 12.40 14.50
C HIS A 85 -4.74 12.98 14.53
N MET A 86 -5.54 12.51 15.47
CA MET A 86 -6.97 12.80 15.54
C MET A 86 -7.28 13.66 16.76
N MET A 87 -8.15 14.65 16.58
CA MET A 87 -8.74 15.34 17.71
C MET A 87 -9.83 14.44 18.30
N SER A 88 -9.59 13.89 19.49
CA SER A 88 -10.58 13.05 20.18
C SER A 88 -11.72 13.89 20.75
N ILE A 89 -12.84 13.25 21.08
CA ILE A 89 -14.01 13.91 21.69
C ILE A 89 -13.69 14.72 22.97
N GLY A 90 -12.60 14.37 23.67
CA GLY A 90 -12.11 15.12 24.82
C GLY A 90 -10.60 15.13 24.90
N THR A 91 -10.07 15.99 25.75
CA THR A 91 -8.63 16.23 25.94
C THR A 91 -7.97 15.23 26.90
N GLY A 92 -8.76 14.39 27.57
CA GLY A 92 -8.30 13.51 28.65
C GLY A 92 -8.18 14.20 30.01
N ILE A 93 -8.51 15.49 30.08
CA ILE A 93 -8.54 16.26 31.33
C ILE A 93 -9.93 16.12 31.97
N PRO A 94 -10.03 15.84 33.29
CA PRO A 94 -11.31 15.84 33.99
C PRO A 94 -12.04 17.18 33.85
N GLY A 95 -13.33 17.13 33.49
CA GLY A 95 -14.21 18.30 33.46
C GLY A 95 -14.22 19.15 32.19
N ASN A 96 -13.53 18.74 31.12
CA ASN A 96 -13.31 19.60 29.95
C ASN A 96 -13.77 19.05 28.58
N PRO A 97 -15.07 18.75 28.38
CA PRO A 97 -15.74 18.98 27.10
C PRO A 97 -16.45 20.36 27.10
N PRO A 98 -16.28 21.21 26.06
CA PRO A 98 -15.53 20.99 24.81
C PRO A 98 -14.03 21.35 24.88
N TRP A 99 -13.30 21.11 23.79
CA TRP A 99 -11.92 21.60 23.61
C TRP A 99 -11.86 23.14 23.70
N PRO A 100 -10.79 23.74 24.25
CA PRO A 100 -10.57 25.17 24.13
C PRO A 100 -10.39 25.58 22.67
N GLU A 101 -11.00 26.70 22.26
CA GLU A 101 -11.00 27.18 20.87
C GLU A 101 -9.58 27.41 20.31
N ASP A 102 -8.63 27.82 21.16
CA ASP A 102 -7.22 28.04 20.80
C ASP A 102 -6.40 26.75 20.67
N SER A 103 -6.98 25.61 21.05
CA SER A 103 -6.32 24.32 21.15
C SER A 103 -6.90 23.27 20.20
N GLU A 104 -7.92 23.65 19.42
CA GLU A 104 -8.53 22.83 18.38
C GLU A 104 -7.61 22.67 17.16
N PHE A 105 -7.65 21.49 16.51
CA PHE A 105 -6.83 21.21 15.33
C PHE A 105 -7.46 20.18 14.39
N ASP A 106 -7.25 20.38 13.09
CA ASP A 106 -7.70 19.44 12.07
C ASP A 106 -7.02 18.08 12.25
N SER A 107 -7.82 17.03 12.17
CA SER A 107 -7.34 15.66 12.24
C SER A 107 -6.66 15.28 10.93
N THR A 108 -5.57 14.51 11.01
CA THR A 108 -4.77 14.12 9.84
C THR A 108 -4.59 12.62 9.75
N ILE A 109 -4.53 12.11 8.51
CA ILE A 109 -4.11 10.76 8.16
C ILE A 109 -3.00 10.83 7.12
N ASP A 110 -1.96 10.01 7.29
CA ASP A 110 -0.84 9.91 6.35
C ASP A 110 -0.36 8.47 6.29
N PHE A 111 -0.40 7.87 5.10
CA PHE A 111 -0.03 6.47 4.92
C PHE A 111 0.58 6.22 3.55
N ASP A 112 1.33 5.12 3.47
CA ASP A 112 1.92 4.67 2.22
C ASP A 112 1.18 3.44 1.71
N VAL A 113 1.03 3.34 0.39
CA VAL A 113 0.44 2.17 -0.28
C VAL A 113 1.42 1.62 -1.29
N MET A 114 1.70 0.32 -1.22
CA MET A 114 2.45 -0.42 -2.24
C MET A 114 1.46 -1.08 -3.19
N VAL A 115 1.54 -0.71 -4.46
CA VAL A 115 0.58 -1.09 -5.48
C VAL A 115 1.31 -1.86 -6.61
N PRO A 116 0.78 -3.00 -7.10
CA PRO A 116 1.38 -3.72 -8.21
C PRO A 116 1.49 -2.86 -9.50
N ALA A 117 2.66 -2.93 -10.13
CA ALA A 117 2.99 -2.26 -11.39
C ALA A 117 3.82 -3.19 -12.30
N ALA A 118 3.98 -2.81 -13.57
CA ALA A 118 4.68 -3.65 -14.57
C ALA A 118 6.14 -3.99 -14.18
N THR A 119 6.81 -3.10 -13.47
CA THR A 119 8.22 -3.22 -13.06
C THR A 119 8.41 -3.64 -11.59
N GLY A 120 7.32 -3.95 -10.86
CA GLY A 120 7.39 -4.31 -9.44
C GLY A 120 6.28 -3.67 -8.61
N LEU A 121 6.64 -3.06 -7.48
CA LEU A 121 5.70 -2.35 -6.61
C LEU A 121 5.92 -0.83 -6.74
N ALA A 122 4.87 -0.10 -7.09
CA ALA A 122 4.86 1.35 -7.04
C ALA A 122 4.45 1.82 -5.64
N LYS A 123 5.20 2.77 -5.07
CA LYS A 123 4.86 3.39 -3.78
C LYS A 123 4.05 4.67 -3.99
N TRP A 124 2.98 4.79 -3.22
CA TRP A 124 2.09 5.94 -3.18
C TRP A 124 2.02 6.48 -1.76
N ASN A 125 1.86 7.80 -1.63
CA ASN A 125 1.60 8.46 -0.38
C ASN A 125 0.20 9.07 -0.41
N CYS A 126 -0.61 8.74 0.59
CA CYS A 126 -1.99 9.17 0.73
C CYS A 126 -2.10 10.00 2.01
N GLN A 127 -2.42 11.29 1.84
CA GLN A 127 -2.55 12.24 2.94
C GLN A 127 -3.91 12.93 2.91
N GLY A 128 -4.48 13.17 4.08
CA GLY A 128 -5.73 13.89 4.21
C GLY A 128 -5.84 14.63 5.53
N ALA A 129 -6.53 15.77 5.50
CA ALA A 129 -6.93 16.54 6.67
C ALA A 129 -8.46 16.54 6.79
N MET A 130 -8.97 16.55 8.01
CA MET A 130 -10.39 16.39 8.34
C MET A 130 -10.74 17.35 9.47
N ALA A 131 -11.97 17.82 9.47
CA ALA A 131 -12.46 18.63 10.57
C ALA A 131 -12.40 17.84 11.89
N ASN A 132 -12.19 18.58 12.96
CA ASN A 132 -12.17 18.17 14.34
C ASN A 132 -13.16 17.03 14.68
N GLY A 133 -12.63 15.86 15.05
CA GLY A 133 -13.43 14.70 15.49
C GLY A 133 -14.26 14.04 14.38
N THR A 134 -14.00 14.35 13.11
CA THR A 134 -14.69 13.74 11.96
C THR A 134 -13.75 12.84 11.16
N ILE A 135 -14.34 11.95 10.38
CA ILE A 135 -13.64 11.17 9.34
C ILE A 135 -14.12 11.66 7.97
N THR A 136 -13.23 11.64 6.97
CA THR A 136 -13.59 12.04 5.60
C THR A 136 -14.26 10.90 4.84
N GLU A 137 -15.55 11.03 4.57
CA GLU A 137 -16.26 10.16 3.62
C GLU A 137 -15.94 10.53 2.15
N ARG A 138 -15.31 11.68 1.92
CA ARG A 138 -14.89 12.11 0.59
C ARG A 138 -13.63 11.38 0.16
N LEU A 139 -13.55 11.10 -1.14
CA LEU A 139 -12.35 10.54 -1.77
C LEU A 139 -11.26 11.60 -1.88
N ILE A 140 -10.05 11.23 -1.49
CA ILE A 140 -8.85 12.06 -1.51
C ILE A 140 -7.80 11.38 -2.40
N GLY A 141 -7.19 12.12 -3.32
CA GLY A 141 -6.15 11.61 -4.22
C GLY A 141 -4.83 11.35 -3.48
N CYS A 142 -4.14 10.30 -3.91
CA CYS A 142 -2.79 9.97 -3.44
C CYS A 142 -1.74 10.42 -4.47
N VAL A 143 -0.53 10.71 -3.99
CA VAL A 143 0.60 11.14 -4.81
C VAL A 143 1.56 9.96 -4.99
N ARG A 144 2.03 9.75 -6.23
CA ARG A 144 3.03 8.71 -6.53
C ARG A 144 4.45 9.26 -6.29
N TYR A 145 5.35 8.49 -5.67
CA TYR A 145 6.69 8.99 -5.33
C TYR A 145 7.63 9.22 -6.53
N GLU A 146 7.44 8.49 -7.64
CA GLU A 146 8.41 8.45 -8.75
C GLU A 146 7.98 9.27 -9.98
N GLU A 147 6.78 9.83 -9.97
CA GLU A 147 6.25 10.68 -11.02
C GLU A 147 5.59 11.87 -10.33
N ASP A 148 5.89 13.11 -10.75
CA ASP A 148 5.22 14.34 -10.29
C ASP A 148 3.73 14.41 -10.71
N GLY A 149 3.10 13.25 -10.96
CA GLY A 149 1.74 13.12 -11.44
C GLY A 149 0.76 12.89 -10.29
N GLU A 150 -0.37 13.61 -10.36
CA GLU A 150 -1.62 13.13 -9.79
C GLU A 150 -1.86 11.71 -10.32
N GLY A 151 -2.02 10.76 -9.42
CA GLY A 151 -2.19 9.38 -9.84
C GLY A 151 -3.61 8.89 -9.57
N GLY A 152 -4.02 7.86 -10.32
CA GLY A 152 -5.36 7.30 -10.24
C GLY A 152 -5.72 6.59 -8.93
N LEU A 153 -4.89 6.65 -7.88
CA LEU A 153 -5.20 6.10 -6.57
C LEU A 153 -5.86 7.17 -5.69
N MET A 154 -7.01 6.84 -5.13
CA MET A 154 -7.74 7.66 -4.17
C MET A 154 -8.09 6.81 -2.95
N PHE A 155 -8.27 7.46 -1.80
CA PHE A 155 -8.73 6.81 -0.59
C PHE A 155 -9.92 7.53 0.03
N GLY A 156 -10.72 6.80 0.81
CA GLY A 156 -11.81 7.34 1.62
C GLY A 156 -11.91 6.60 2.95
N MET A 157 -12.62 7.19 3.91
CA MET A 157 -12.84 6.58 5.22
C MET A 157 -14.33 6.57 5.56
N GLN A 158 -14.78 5.49 6.18
CA GLN A 158 -16.15 5.37 6.68
C GLN A 158 -16.14 4.81 8.09
N LYS A 159 -17.11 5.19 8.94
CA LYS A 159 -17.20 4.63 10.29
C LYS A 159 -17.45 3.12 10.19
N TYR A 160 -16.78 2.34 11.03
CA TYR A 160 -16.97 0.89 11.08
C TYR A 160 -17.62 0.49 12.41
N ASP A 161 -18.87 0.02 12.33
CA ASP A 161 -19.67 -0.39 13.49
C ASP A 161 -19.78 -1.93 13.62
N GLY A 162 -19.01 -2.70 12.84
CA GLY A 162 -19.10 -4.17 12.82
C GLY A 162 -18.71 -4.87 14.13
N LEU A 163 -18.10 -4.13 15.08
CA LEU A 163 -17.76 -4.62 16.43
C LEU A 163 -18.48 -3.81 17.53
N GLY A 164 -19.66 -3.26 17.19
CA GLY A 164 -20.47 -2.42 18.07
C GLY A 164 -20.15 -0.92 17.91
N GLU A 165 -20.87 -0.10 18.68
CA GLU A 165 -20.69 1.35 18.65
C GLU A 165 -19.32 1.74 19.19
N ARG A 166 -18.51 2.34 18.31
CA ARG A 166 -17.16 2.82 18.62
C ARG A 166 -16.96 4.22 18.09
N ARG A 167 -15.96 4.89 18.62
CA ARG A 167 -15.53 6.20 18.14
C ARG A 167 -14.91 6.06 16.77
N ALA A 168 -15.23 6.98 15.85
CA ALA A 168 -14.77 6.91 14.46
C ALA A 168 -13.24 6.99 14.35
N GLU A 169 -12.57 7.68 15.28
CA GLU A 169 -11.10 7.74 15.35
C GLU A 169 -10.43 6.42 15.74
N LEU A 170 -11.19 5.44 16.24
CA LEU A 170 -10.69 4.11 16.65
C LEU A 170 -11.25 2.94 15.83
N SER A 171 -12.24 3.19 14.97
CA SER A 171 -12.96 2.14 14.25
C SER A 171 -13.54 2.68 12.95
N PHE A 172 -12.82 2.44 11.86
CA PHE A 172 -13.18 2.91 10.52
C PHE A 172 -12.85 1.87 9.46
N SER A 173 -13.50 1.96 8.32
CA SER A 173 -13.14 1.24 7.11
C SER A 173 -12.35 2.16 6.20
N LEU A 174 -11.16 1.71 5.79
CA LEU A 174 -10.33 2.41 4.81
C LEU A 174 -10.64 1.84 3.42
N TRP A 175 -11.11 2.71 2.54
CA TRP A 175 -11.41 2.39 1.16
C TRP A 175 -10.31 2.90 0.25
N LEU A 176 -9.91 2.10 -0.73
CA LEU A 176 -8.97 2.47 -1.79
C LEU A 176 -9.64 2.25 -3.15
N TYR A 177 -9.44 3.22 -4.04
CA TYR A 177 -9.93 3.20 -5.41
C TYR A 177 -8.76 3.48 -6.34
N ARG A 178 -8.53 2.61 -7.32
CA ARG A 178 -7.47 2.76 -8.30
C ARG A 178 -8.07 2.75 -9.70
N ASN A 179 -7.93 3.87 -10.39
CA ASN A 179 -8.16 3.95 -11.83
C ASN A 179 -6.89 3.51 -12.55
N ARG A 180 -7.00 2.47 -13.39
CA ARG A 180 -5.88 2.04 -14.24
C ARG A 180 -5.98 2.77 -15.57
N GLN A 181 -4.97 3.58 -15.87
CA GLN A 181 -4.82 4.16 -17.19
C GLN A 181 -3.99 3.21 -18.05
N ASP A 182 -4.55 2.74 -19.16
CA ASP A 182 -3.85 1.94 -20.16
C ASP A 182 -3.93 2.68 -21.50
N GLY A 183 -2.95 3.55 -21.74
CA GLY A 183 -2.98 4.51 -22.85
C GLY A 183 -4.11 5.53 -22.72
N ASP A 184 -4.87 5.73 -23.80
CA ASP A 184 -6.02 6.65 -23.85
C ASP A 184 -7.34 6.04 -23.35
N LEU A 185 -7.35 4.73 -23.02
CA LEU A 185 -8.53 4.10 -22.44
C LEU A 185 -8.49 4.16 -20.91
N PHE A 186 -9.59 4.65 -20.33
CA PHE A 186 -9.91 4.42 -18.94
C PHE A 186 -10.25 2.93 -18.77
N VAL A 187 -9.36 2.19 -18.12
CA VAL A 187 -9.54 0.77 -17.84
C VAL A 187 -10.02 0.59 -16.40
N SER A 188 -10.75 -0.50 -16.18
CA SER A 188 -11.33 -1.01 -14.92
C SER A 188 -10.85 -0.32 -13.65
N THR A 189 -11.79 0.31 -12.95
CA THR A 189 -11.56 0.81 -11.60
C THR A 189 -11.49 -0.39 -10.65
N TYR A 190 -10.33 -0.56 -10.01
CA TYR A 190 -10.19 -1.47 -8.89
C TYR A 190 -10.63 -0.76 -7.63
N SER A 191 -11.37 -1.45 -6.77
CA SER A 191 -11.70 -0.93 -5.44
C SER A 191 -11.58 -2.03 -4.41
N GLY A 192 -11.25 -1.64 -3.18
CA GLY A 192 -11.09 -2.54 -2.06
C GLY A 192 -11.20 -1.77 -0.76
N HIS A 193 -11.58 -2.46 0.31
CA HIS A 193 -11.65 -1.86 1.63
C HIS A 193 -11.31 -2.86 2.71
N THR A 194 -10.94 -2.35 3.87
CA THR A 194 -10.72 -3.17 5.06
C THR A 194 -11.13 -2.41 6.31
N ALA A 195 -11.55 -3.14 7.34
CA ALA A 195 -11.84 -2.57 8.64
C ALA A 195 -10.54 -2.40 9.44
N ILE A 196 -10.38 -1.23 10.05
CA ILE A 196 -9.25 -0.86 10.88
C ILE A 196 -9.79 -0.44 12.25
N THR A 197 -9.42 -1.20 13.27
CA THR A 197 -9.68 -0.92 14.68
C THR A 197 -8.38 -0.69 15.44
N ALA A 198 -8.48 -0.33 16.72
CA ALA A 198 -7.33 0.03 17.55
C ALA A 198 -7.36 -0.59 18.95
N ASN A 199 -6.17 -0.77 19.52
CA ASN A 199 -5.93 -1.09 20.94
C ASN A 199 -6.54 -2.39 21.49
N ASP A 200 -6.79 -3.39 20.64
CA ASP A 200 -7.19 -4.73 21.06
C ASP A 200 -6.52 -5.80 20.19
N ALA A 201 -5.37 -6.31 20.65
CA ALA A 201 -4.62 -7.33 19.93
C ALA A 201 -5.36 -8.67 19.73
N LYS A 202 -6.54 -8.87 20.35
CA LYS A 202 -7.39 -10.04 20.09
C LYS A 202 -8.30 -9.84 18.88
N GLU A 203 -8.55 -8.60 18.47
CA GLU A 203 -9.37 -8.29 17.31
C GLU A 203 -8.53 -8.37 16.03
N PRO A 204 -8.94 -9.16 15.02
CA PRO A 204 -8.16 -9.33 13.79
C PRO A 204 -8.03 -8.03 12.96
N THR A 205 -8.88 -7.04 13.22
CA THR A 205 -8.87 -5.72 12.58
C THR A 205 -8.07 -4.68 13.35
N SER A 206 -7.50 -5.00 14.52
CA SER A 206 -6.86 -4.02 15.41
C SER A 206 -5.45 -3.65 14.97
N TYR A 207 -5.33 -3.07 13.77
CA TYR A 207 -4.04 -2.71 13.19
C TYR A 207 -3.40 -1.51 13.89
N LEU A 208 -4.17 -0.68 14.59
CA LEU A 208 -3.68 0.56 15.19
C LEU A 208 -3.37 0.41 16.68
N THR A 209 -2.28 1.03 17.10
CA THR A 209 -2.09 1.47 18.49
C THR A 209 -2.34 2.96 18.54
N CYS A 210 -3.38 3.37 19.27
CA CYS A 210 -3.77 4.76 19.44
C CYS A 210 -3.56 5.21 20.87
N LEU A 211 -2.74 6.25 21.07
CA LEU A 211 -2.43 6.77 22.39
C LEU A 211 -2.87 8.22 22.49
N GLN A 212 -3.51 8.55 23.60
CA GLN A 212 -3.82 9.93 23.93
C GLN A 212 -2.54 10.62 24.43
N GLY A 213 -2.20 11.74 23.81
CA GLY A 213 -1.02 12.51 24.15
C GLY A 213 -1.19 13.39 25.40
N LYS A 214 -0.23 14.30 25.58
CA LYS A 214 -0.32 15.39 26.57
C LYS A 214 -1.59 16.22 26.38
N PRO A 215 -2.03 17.00 27.38
CA PRO A 215 -3.21 17.85 27.22
C PRO A 215 -3.13 18.63 25.91
N TYR A 216 -4.22 18.56 25.14
CA TYR A 216 -4.39 19.18 23.81
C TYR A 216 -3.59 18.59 22.64
N ASP A 217 -2.91 17.45 22.80
CA ASP A 217 -2.29 16.73 21.67
C ASP A 217 -3.27 15.78 20.98
N GLY A 218 -4.38 15.43 21.62
CA GLY A 218 -5.36 14.49 21.06
C GLY A 218 -4.81 13.07 20.96
N LEU A 219 -5.22 12.34 19.92
CA LEU A 219 -4.95 10.92 19.75
C LEU A 219 -3.96 10.68 18.61
N ARG A 220 -2.87 9.97 18.88
CA ARG A 220 -1.88 9.56 17.86
C ARG A 220 -1.97 8.06 17.63
N CYS A 221 -2.22 7.67 16.39
CA CYS A 221 -2.35 6.26 16.01
C CYS A 221 -1.26 5.85 15.03
N LYS A 222 -0.72 4.64 15.22
CA LYS A 222 0.25 4.02 14.31
C LYS A 222 0.00 2.53 14.18
N ILE A 223 0.28 1.98 13.00
CA ILE A 223 0.30 0.52 12.82
C ILE A 223 1.56 -0.14 13.38
N LYS A 224 1.53 -1.47 13.56
CA LYS A 224 2.67 -2.30 13.98
C LYS A 224 3.29 -1.84 15.31
N SER A 225 2.44 -1.45 16.25
CA SER A 225 2.84 -1.03 17.59
C SER A 225 2.23 -1.97 18.66
N TYR A 226 2.55 -1.73 19.93
CA TYR A 226 2.43 -2.73 21.01
C TYR A 226 1.00 -3.07 21.45
N LEU A 227 -0.02 -2.32 21.02
CA LEU A 227 -1.45 -2.63 21.25
C LEU A 227 -2.17 -3.06 19.97
N SER A 228 -1.44 -3.21 18.86
CA SER A 228 -1.99 -3.67 17.58
C SER A 228 -1.72 -5.14 17.34
N VAL A 229 -2.49 -5.76 16.45
CA VAL A 229 -2.16 -7.08 15.90
C VAL A 229 -0.83 -7.03 15.16
N ASN A 230 0.01 -8.03 15.36
CA ASN A 230 1.26 -8.18 14.61
C ASN A 230 0.99 -8.80 13.23
N LYS A 231 0.27 -8.07 12.38
CA LYS A 231 -0.11 -8.48 11.03
C LYS A 231 0.05 -7.31 10.08
N GLU A 232 0.41 -7.60 8.83
CA GLU A 232 0.43 -6.60 7.76
C GLU A 232 -0.99 -6.16 7.40
N LEU A 233 -1.16 -4.84 7.23
CA LEU A 233 -2.38 -4.26 6.71
C LEU A 233 -2.37 -4.39 5.19
N VAL A 234 -3.30 -5.21 4.69
CA VAL A 234 -3.43 -5.55 3.27
C VAL A 234 -4.87 -5.33 2.86
N ILE A 235 -5.06 -4.71 1.69
CA ILE A 235 -6.37 -4.51 1.06
C ILE A 235 -6.38 -5.27 -0.27
N GLU A 236 -7.40 -6.11 -0.46
CA GLU A 236 -7.65 -6.77 -1.73
C GLU A 236 -8.53 -5.85 -2.59
N GLY A 237 -8.00 -5.42 -3.72
CA GLY A 237 -8.73 -4.65 -4.72
C GLY A 237 -9.33 -5.59 -5.77
N SER A 238 -10.58 -5.38 -6.14
CA SER A 238 -11.24 -6.09 -7.25
C SER A 238 -11.69 -5.11 -8.32
N ALA A 239 -11.56 -5.50 -9.58
CA ALA A 239 -12.15 -4.76 -10.69
C ALA A 239 -13.68 -4.73 -10.54
N ALA A 240 -14.27 -3.55 -10.68
CA ALA A 240 -15.73 -3.36 -10.76
C ALA A 240 -16.31 -3.88 -12.08
#